data_AF-A0A7K4FLS5-F1
#
_entry.id   AF-A0A7K4FLS5-F1
#
_cell.length_a   1.000
_cell.length_b   1.000
_cell.length_c   1.000
_cell.angle_alpha   90.00
_cell.angle_beta   90.00
_cell.angle_gamma   90.00
#
_symmetry.space_group_name_H-M   'P 1'
#
loop_
_entity.id
_entity.type
_entity.pdbx_description
1 polymer ?
#
loop_
_entity_poly.entity_id
_entity_poly.type
_entity_poly.pdbx_seq_one_letter_code
_entity_poly.pdbx_strand_id
1 'polypeptide(L)' 'MQNIVDNVYNELKAAVEETVDKPCAIAYSGGLDSSLLLALSGYRYIPYTLGFSDSRDIENVDDASSILKLNPKII' A
#
# COMPACT_ATOMS: atom_id res chain seq x y z
N MET A 1 25.70 -2.51 1.64
CA MET A 1 24.38 -2.08 1.08
C MET A 1 23.28 -3.05 1.46
N GLN A 2 23.43 -4.36 1.25
CA GLN A 2 22.45 -5.38 1.64
C GLN A 2 21.91 -5.18 3.07
N ASN A 3 22.83 -5.03 4.04
CA ASN A 3 22.46 -4.79 5.44
C ASN A 3 21.58 -3.55 5.68
N ILE A 4 21.67 -2.49 4.87
CA ILE A 4 20.84 -1.29 5.06
C ILE A 4 19.43 -1.54 4.55
N VAL A 5 19.30 -2.17 3.37
CA VAL A 5 18.00 -2.50 2.79
C VAL A 5 17.24 -3.45 3.69
N ASP A 6 17.91 -4.50 4.18
CA ASP A 6 17.31 -5.49 5.08
C ASP A 6 16.86 -4.83 6.39
N ASN A 7 17.67 -3.91 6.95
CA ASN A 7 17.30 -3.17 8.15
C ASN A 7 16.07 -2.30 7.93
N VAL A 8 16.02 -1.51 6.85
CA VAL A 8 14.86 -0.66 6.54
C VAL A 8 13.60 -1.50 6.35
N TYR A 9 13.70 -2.63 5.64
CA TYR A 9 12.59 -3.55 5.46
C TYR A 9 12.08 -4.11 6.79
N ASN A 10 12.98 -4.56 7.66
CA ASN A 10 12.62 -5.15 8.95
C ASN A 10 11.97 -4.13 9.89
N GLU A 11 12.49 -2.90 9.94
CA GLU A 11 11.92 -1.82 10.75
C GLU A 11 10.51 -1.41 10.25
N LEU A 12 10.34 -1.30 8.92
CA LEU A 12 9.01 -1.03 8.34
C LEU A 12 8.03 -2.16 8.64
N LYS A 13 8.46 -3.42 8.51
CA LYS A 13 7.64 -4.59 8.82
C LYS A 13 7.20 -4.60 10.28
N ALA A 14 8.12 -4.35 11.21
CA ALA A 14 7.81 -4.28 12.64
C ALA A 14 6.77 -3.20 12.94
N ALA A 15 6.93 -2.00 12.38
CA ALA A 15 5.96 -0.92 12.57
C ALA A 15 4.55 -1.26 12.01
N VAL A 16 4.49 -1.95 10.87
CA VAL A 16 3.22 -2.41 10.29
C VAL A 16 2.55 -3.48 11.17
N GLU A 17 3.33 -4.43 11.70
CA GLU A 17 2.83 -5.49 12.59
C GLU A 17 2.15 -4.94 13.86
N GLU A 18 2.53 -3.77 14.37
CA GLU A 18 1.89 -3.15 15.54
C GLU A 18 0.42 -2.72 15.30
N THR A 19 0.01 -2.59 14.03
CA THR A 19 -1.31 -2.05 13.65
C THR A 19 -2.18 -3.06 12.93
N VAL A 20 -1.61 -4.21 12.55
CA VAL A 20 -2.19 -5.12 11.58
C VAL A 20 -3.40 -5.92 12.08
N ASP A 21 -3.56 -6.03 13.40
CA ASP A 21 -4.70 -6.71 14.05
C ASP A 21 -5.88 -5.77 14.31
N LYS A 22 -5.76 -4.49 13.94
CA LYS A 22 -6.83 -3.49 14.05
C LYS A 22 -7.45 -3.24 12.69
N PRO A 23 -8.76 -2.93 12.60
CA PRO A 23 -9.34 -2.41 11.37
C PRO A 23 -8.61 -1.12 10.96
N CYS A 24 -7.89 -1.17 9.85
CA CYS A 24 -7.05 -0.07 9.39
C CYS A 24 -7.30 0.19 7.90
N ALA A 25 -7.28 1.46 7.52
CA ALA A 25 -7.37 1.93 6.15
C ALA A 25 -6.04 2.55 5.74
N ILE A 26 -5.73 2.48 4.46
CA ILE A 26 -4.50 3.08 3.91
C ILE A 26 -4.84 3.98 2.72
N ALA A 27 -4.19 5.14 2.66
CA ALA A 27 -4.17 5.95 1.46
C ALA A 27 -3.31 5.25 0.39
N TYR A 28 -3.97 4.80 -0.67
CA TYR A 28 -3.39 3.98 -1.72
C TYR A 28 -3.28 4.76 -3.03
N SER A 29 -2.05 4.89 -3.52
CA SER A 29 -1.71 5.68 -4.73
C SER A 29 -1.18 4.82 -5.88
N GLY A 30 -1.07 3.50 -5.70
CA GLY A 30 -0.39 2.62 -6.67
C GLY A 30 1.14 2.74 -6.66
N GLY A 31 1.69 3.70 -5.91
CA GLY A 31 3.14 3.88 -5.76
C GLY A 31 3.81 2.82 -4.89
N LEU A 32 5.15 2.86 -4.86
CA LEU A 32 5.97 1.91 -4.10
C LEU A 32 5.61 1.91 -2.60
N ASP A 33 5.53 3.08 -1.98
CA ASP A 33 5.38 3.20 -0.53
C ASP A 33 4.06 2.59 -0.03
N SER A 34 2.94 3.02 -0.62
CA SER A 34 1.61 2.54 -0.23
C SER A 34 1.41 1.06 -0.58
N SER A 35 1.98 0.59 -1.69
CA SER A 35 1.96 -0.83 -2.07
C SER A 35 2.80 -1.70 -1.13
N LEU A 36 3.99 -1.23 -0.73
CA LEU A 36 4.86 -1.95 0.20
C LEU A 36 4.21 -2.07 1.57
N LEU A 37 3.66 -0.99 2.12
CA LEU A 37 2.96 -1.03 3.41
C LEU A 37 1.75 -1.97 3.37
N LEU A 38 0.99 -1.94 2.29
CA LEU A 38 -0.14 -2.86 2.11
C LEU A 38 0.33 -4.31 2.02
N ALA A 39 1.40 -4.60 1.28
CA ALA A 39 1.98 -5.94 1.20
C ALA A 39 2.51 -6.43 2.56
N LEU A 40 3.22 -5.57 3.31
CA LEU A 40 3.70 -5.86 4.67
C LEU A 40 2.55 -6.14 5.64
N SER A 41 1.38 -5.51 5.46
CA SER A 41 0.19 -5.78 6.27
C SER A 41 -0.44 -7.15 5.99
N GLY A 42 0.06 -7.89 4.99
CA GLY A 42 -0.59 -9.08 4.46
C GLY A 42 -1.89 -8.74 3.73
N TYR A 43 -1.96 -7.55 3.10
CA TYR A 43 -3.15 -7.04 2.41
C TYR A 43 -4.40 -6.90 3.30
N ARG A 44 -4.20 -6.67 4.61
CA ARG A 44 -5.29 -6.54 5.59
C ARG A 44 -5.89 -5.14 5.66
N TYR A 45 -5.14 -4.11 5.26
CA TYR A 45 -5.67 -2.74 5.24
C TYR A 45 -6.66 -2.55 4.10
N ILE A 46 -7.66 -1.69 4.33
CA ILE A 46 -8.62 -1.30 3.29
C ILE A 46 -7.99 -0.16 2.47
N PRO A 47 -7.67 -0.35 1.18
CA PRO A 47 -7.07 0.70 0.37
C PRO A 47 -8.12 1.70 -0.09
N TYR A 48 -7.83 2.98 0.08
CA TYR A 48 -8.61 4.10 -0.44
C TYR A 48 -7.76 4.97 -1.33
N THR A 49 -8.29 5.33 -2.48
CA THR A 49 -7.65 6.23 -3.43
C THR A 49 -8.47 7.50 -3.54
N LEU A 50 -7.79 8.64 -3.61
CA LEU A 50 -8.40 9.95 -3.82
C LEU A 50 -7.80 10.55 -5.10
N GLY A 51 -8.64 10.99 -6.01
CA GLY A 51 -8.19 11.63 -7.24
C GLY A 51 -9.35 11.96 -8.17
N PHE A 52 -9.10 12.85 -9.14
CA PHE A 52 -10.04 13.06 -10.23
C PHE A 52 -10.11 11.80 -11.09
N SER A 53 -11.30 11.47 -11.61
CA SER A 53 -11.53 10.25 -12.38
C SER A 53 -10.69 10.14 -13.66
N ASP A 54 -10.18 11.26 -14.17
CA ASP A 54 -9.32 11.37 -15.34
C ASP A 54 -7.85 11.65 -14.97
N SER A 55 -7.48 11.52 -13.69
CA SER A 55 -6.12 11.76 -13.25
C SER A 55 -5.22 10.57 -13.53
N ARG A 56 -3.96 10.87 -13.84
CA ARG A 56 -2.89 9.87 -13.96
C ARG A 56 -2.68 9.06 -12.68
N ASP A 57 -3.05 9.61 -11.52
CA ASP A 57 -2.95 8.90 -10.25
C ASP A 57 -3.96 7.75 -10.16
N ILE A 58 -5.18 7.93 -10.71
CA ILE A 58 -6.17 6.86 -10.81
C ILE A 58 -5.69 5.77 -11.80
N GLU A 59 -5.14 6.17 -12.95
CA GLU A 59 -4.56 5.20 -13.91
C GLU A 59 -3.45 4.34 -13.27
N ASN A 60 -2.53 4.97 -12.53
CA ASN A 60 -1.46 4.24 -11.82
C ASN A 60 -2.02 3.29 -10.76
N VAL A 61 -3.08 3.69 -10.06
CA VAL A 61 -3.77 2.85 -9.07
C VAL A 61 -4.43 1.66 -9.76
N ASP A 62 -5.09 1.86 -10.90
CA ASP A 62 -5.74 0.79 -11.65
C ASP A 62 -4.71 -0.25 -12.14
N ASP A 63 -3.60 0.21 -12.71
CA ASP A 63 -2.50 -0.65 -13.16
C ASP A 63 -1.90 -1.48 -12.00
N ALA A 64 -1.57 -0.81 -10.89
CA ALA A 64 -1.00 -1.47 -9.72
C ALA A 64 -2.00 -2.45 -9.07
N SER A 65 -3.27 -2.06 -8.98
CA SER A 65 -4.34 -2.88 -8.40
C SER A 65 -4.64 -4.11 -9.25
N SER A 66 -4.53 -4.01 -10.58
CA SER A 66 -4.65 -5.14 -11.49
C SER A 66 -3.57 -6.19 -11.25
N ILE A 67 -2.32 -5.76 -11.08
CA ILE A 67 -1.17 -6.64 -10.81
C ILE A 67 -1.29 -7.29 -9.43
N LEU A 68 -1.58 -6.49 -8.40
CA LEU A 68 -1.66 -6.93 -7.01
C LEU A 68 -3.01 -7.57 -6.65
N LYS A 69 -3.95 -7.61 -7.59
CA LYS A 69 -5.33 -8.11 -7.42
C LYS A 69 -6.06 -7.44 -6.25
N LEU A 70 -5.94 -6.11 -6.19
CA LEU A 70 -6.57 -5.26 -5.19
C LEU A 70 -7.85 -4.64 -5.72
N ASN A 71 -8.72 -4.20 -4.81
CA ASN A 71 -9.91 -3.43 -5.14
C ASN A 71 -9.98 -2.18 -4.24
N PRO A 72 -9.21 -1.12 -4.57
CA PRO A 72 -9.25 0.13 -3.83
C PRO A 72 -10.61 0.81 -3.93
N LYS A 73 -11.00 1.47 -2.85
CA LYS A 73 -12.18 2.33 -2.83
C LYS A 73 -11.79 3.71 -3.32
N ILE A 74 -12.32 4.12 -4.47
CA ILE A 74 -12.11 5.47 -5.02
C ILE A 74 -13.08 6.42 -4.31
N ILE A 75 -12.55 7.50 -3.75
CA ILE A 75 -13.28 8.61 -3.12
C ILE A 75 -13.15 9.84 -4.00
#